data_AF-A0A6L6BCY7-F1
#
_entry.id   AF-A0A6L6BCY7-F1
#
_cell.length_a   1.000
_cell.length_b   1.000
_cell.length_c   1.000
_cell.angle_alpha   90.00
_cell.angle_beta   90.00
_cell.angle_gamma   90.00
#
_symmetry.space_group_name_H-M   'P 1'
#
loop_
_entity.id
_entity.type
_entity.pdbx_description
1 polymer ?
#
loop_
_entity_poly.entity_id
_entity_poly.type
_entity_poly.pdbx_seq_one_letter_code
_entity_poly.pdbx_strand_id
1 'polypeptide(L)' 'EELGMEAVWKIDVVDFPAFIVVDDKGNDFFAETSKPLTIGKKPV' A
#
# COMPACT_ATOMS: atom_id res chain seq x y z
N GLU A 1 28.28 3.94 -12.67
CA GLU A 1 27.20 3.02 -12.27
C GLU A 1 25.94 3.56 -12.93
N GLU A 2 25.32 2.81 -13.85
CA GLU A 2 24.10 3.23 -14.53
C GLU A 2 22.90 2.55 -13.88
N LEU A 3 21.92 3.34 -13.45
CA LEU A 3 20.73 2.84 -12.75
C LEU A 3 19.88 1.90 -13.63
N GLY A 4 20.08 1.88 -14.95
CA GLY A 4 19.43 0.95 -15.87
C GLY A 4 17.90 0.96 -15.69
N MET A 5 17.33 -0.15 -15.22
CA MET A 5 15.90 -0.28 -14.95
C MET A 5 15.41 0.59 -13.78
N GLU A 6 16.29 0.94 -12.85
CA GLU A 6 15.99 1.78 -11.67
C GLU A 6 16.07 3.29 -11.99
N ALA A 7 16.37 3.68 -13.23
CA ALA A 7 16.37 5.08 -13.65
C ALA A 7 14.96 5.71 -13.53
N VAL A 8 14.90 7.04 -13.44
CA VAL A 8 13.62 7.77 -13.42
C VAL A 8 13.10 7.91 -14.85
N TRP A 9 11.92 7.35 -15.11
CA TRP A 9 11.29 7.36 -16.42
C TRP A 9 10.05 8.27 -16.44
N LYS A 10 9.89 9.05 -17.51
CA LYS A 10 8.63 9.73 -17.82
C LYS A 10 7.81 8.83 -18.74
N ILE A 11 6.59 8.51 -18.34
CA ILE A 11 5.65 7.70 -19.12
C ILE A 11 4.31 8.43 -19.23
N ASP A 12 3.65 8.25 -20.38
CA ASP A 12 2.26 8.64 -20.59
C ASP A 12 1.39 7.37 -20.52
N VAL A 13 0.29 7.44 -19.77
CA VAL A 13 -0.60 6.29 -19.53
C VAL A 13 -2.04 6.64 -19.90
N VAL A 14 -2.81 5.64 -20.29
CA VAL A 14 -4.25 5.75 -20.60
C VAL A 14 -4.98 4.71 -19.77
N ASP A 15 -6.00 5.13 -19.02
CA ASP A 15 -6.89 4.29 -18.21
C ASP A 15 -6.18 3.29 -17.29
N PHE A 16 -5.07 3.71 -16.67
CA PHE A 16 -4.31 2.86 -15.75
C PHE A 16 -5.09 2.68 -14.44
N PRO A 17 -5.57 1.46 -14.10
CA PRO A 17 -6.33 1.25 -12.89
C PRO A 17 -5.43 1.37 -11.65
N ALA A 18 -5.92 2.06 -10.63
CA ALA A 18 -5.24 2.21 -9.35
C ALA A 18 -6.24 2.29 -8.20
N PHE A 19 -5.74 2.06 -6.98
CA PHE A 19 -6.51 2.19 -5.75
C PHE A 19 -5.90 3.30 -4.88
N ILE A 20 -6.74 4.08 -4.21
CA ILE A 20 -6.29 5.03 -3.19
C ILE A 20 -5.95 4.22 -1.94
N VAL A 21 -4.65 4.16 -1.62
CA VAL A 21 -4.17 3.44 -0.42
C VAL A 21 -4.16 4.35 0.80
N VAL A 22 -3.67 5.57 0.64
CA VAL A 22 -3.66 6.60 1.69
C VAL A 22 -4.23 7.90 1.12
N ASP A 23 -5.10 8.57 1.86
CA ASP A 23 -5.66 9.86 1.47
C ASP A 23 -5.07 11.05 2.26
N ASP A 24 -5.48 12.26 1.88
CA ASP A 24 -5.03 13.53 2.48
C ASP A 24 -5.65 13.82 3.86
N LYS A 25 -6.56 12.98 4.33
CA LYS A 25 -7.25 13.11 5.62
C LYS A 25 -6.68 12.14 6.66
N GLY A 26 -5.67 11.36 6.30
CA GLY A 26 -5.02 10.38 7.17
C GLY A 26 -5.71 9.02 7.20
N ASN A 27 -6.61 8.72 6.25
CA ASN A 27 -7.15 7.36 6.08
C ASN A 27 -6.13 6.48 5.37
N ASP A 28 -5.95 5.24 5.85
CA ASP A 28 -5.08 4.22 5.28
C ASP A 28 -5.87 2.90 5.11
N PHE A 29 -5.94 2.40 3.88
CA PHE A 29 -6.66 1.19 3.50
C PHE A 29 -6.19 -0.06 4.28
N PHE A 30 -4.93 -0.12 4.69
CA PHE A 30 -4.36 -1.29 5.37
C PHE A 30 -4.25 -1.14 6.89
N ALA A 31 -4.74 -0.04 7.47
CA ALA A 31 -4.60 0.23 8.90
C ALA A 31 -5.27 -0.81 9.82
N GLU A 32 -6.31 -1.50 9.36
CA GLU A 32 -7.00 -2.51 10.16
C GLU A 32 -6.42 -3.92 9.98
N THR A 33 -6.04 -4.27 8.75
CA THR A 33 -5.56 -5.62 8.40
C THR A 33 -4.09 -5.84 8.74
N SER A 34 -3.31 -4.77 8.88
CA SER A 34 -1.91 -4.84 9.31
C SER A 34 -1.75 -5.12 10.82
N LYS A 35 -2.85 -5.06 11.59
CA LYS A 35 -2.83 -5.35 13.02
C LYS A 35 -2.64 -6.86 13.25
N PRO A 36 -1.72 -7.27 14.14
CA PRO A 36 -1.59 -8.68 14.51
C PRO A 36 -2.92 -9.23 15.01
N LEU A 37 -3.37 -10.35 14.42
CA LEU A 37 -4.57 -11.04 14.90
C LEU A 37 -4.31 -11.53 16.32
N THR A 38 -5.10 -11.03 17.27
CA THR A 38 -5.06 -11.52 18.66
C THR A 38 -5.98 -12.74 18.77
N ILE A 39 -5.38 -13.93 18.78
CA ILE A 39 -6.12 -15.16 19.08
C ILE A 39 -6.45 -15.13 20.57
N GLY A 40 -7.74 -14.91 20.89
CA GLY A 40 -8.22 -14.81 22.26
C GLY A 40 -7.81 -16.02 23.10
N LYS A 41 -7.23 -15.74 24.29
CA LYS A 41 -6.93 -16.77 25.28
C LYS A 41 -8.27 -17.42 25.65
N LYS A 42 -8.41 -18.71 25.32
CA LYS A 42 -9.58 -19.54 25.61
C LYS A 42 -10.02 -19.28 27.06
N PRO A 43 -11.29 -18.92 27.34
CA PRO A 43 -11.75 -18.86 28.72
C PRO A 43 -11.68 -20.28 29.29
N VAL A 44 -10.93 -20.45 30.37
CA VAL A 44 -11.01 -21.62 31.27
C VAL A 44 -11.70 -21.18 32.55
#